data_AF-A0A955EPQ8-F1
#
_entry.id   AF-A0A955EPQ8-F1
#
_cell.length_a   1.000
_cell.length_b   1.000
_cell.length_c   1.000
_cell.angle_alpha   90.00
_cell.angle_beta   90.00
_cell.angle_gamma   90.00
#
_symmetry.space_group_name_H-M   'P 1'
#
loop_
_entity.id
_entity.type
_entity.pdbx_description
1 polymer ?
#
loop_
_entity_poly.entity_id
_entity_poly.type
_entity_poly.pdbx_seq_one_letter_code
_entity_poly.pdbx_strand_id
1 'polypeptide(L)'
;MRNGTAAAVAWAAIMVGAGLAAGKEPAEEVPAPRFDRIDYAQPGDCLTLDPRAGDERAIRSIAAGLKKETQEETLGAIDRWVARTLEWDPETPDGWRTVERMVEDGTYGGCADHAVVYGTLLRACGIPTVWVKTMDLSWIERFRSGAFDASRDTWSGHVLLEVHLGGAWRLLDAQGRTLYMRYDPQARLFPDGRFAYDKGGAPWDLVLSIRWEEWKKQTSAYFSEADPSQFIAADERTAPRFGDPRPVGKAVYIAGNSPRYRWAEAAARALGARGGATFNTDFDRFLAAARGQILVVTCSRGEPVLPASLCSAWLPEGWEKAVRSPDTENPGWMERTLADGTRVVFVTASGRHAIARAVKDALSQ
;
A
#
# COMPACT_ATOMS: atom_id res chain seq x y z
N MET A 1 -64.66 16.20 -40.47
CA MET A 1 -64.03 15.01 -41.07
C MET A 1 -62.53 15.07 -40.80
N ARG A 2 -62.05 14.03 -40.10
CA ARG A 2 -60.66 13.57 -39.91
C ARG A 2 -59.66 14.46 -39.14
N ASN A 3 -59.59 14.12 -37.85
CA ASN A 3 -58.46 14.27 -36.95
C ASN A 3 -57.27 13.41 -37.42
N GLY A 4 -56.05 13.91 -37.21
CA GLY A 4 -54.79 13.16 -37.35
C GLY A 4 -53.95 13.34 -36.10
N THR A 5 -54.10 12.44 -35.14
CA THR A 5 -53.27 12.29 -33.95
C THR A 5 -52.06 11.41 -34.28
N ALA A 6 -50.86 11.93 -34.09
CA ALA A 6 -49.62 11.17 -34.20
C ALA A 6 -49.21 10.60 -32.84
N ALA A 7 -48.96 9.30 -32.86
CA ALA A 7 -48.62 8.37 -31.80
C ALA A 7 -47.64 8.88 -30.71
N ALA A 8 -48.08 8.78 -29.46
CA ALA A 8 -47.20 8.63 -28.30
C ALA A 8 -46.85 7.15 -28.15
N VAL A 9 -45.56 6.84 -28.10
CA VAL A 9 -45.04 5.50 -27.81
C VAL A 9 -45.20 5.24 -26.32
N ALA A 10 -46.14 4.36 -25.97
CA ALA A 10 -46.33 3.88 -24.61
C ALA A 10 -45.27 2.81 -24.30
N TRP A 11 -44.40 3.08 -23.33
CA TRP A 11 -43.62 2.05 -22.66
C TRP A 11 -44.53 1.29 -21.69
N ALA A 12 -44.86 0.05 -22.04
CA ALA A 12 -45.53 -0.88 -21.13
C ALA A 12 -44.50 -1.39 -20.09
N ALA A 13 -44.66 -0.95 -18.85
CA ALA A 13 -43.99 -1.56 -17.71
C ALA A 13 -44.68 -2.91 -17.42
N ILE A 14 -44.03 -4.01 -17.78
CA ILE A 14 -44.38 -5.34 -17.27
C ILE A 14 -43.80 -5.44 -15.85
N MET A 15 -44.64 -5.15 -14.86
CA MET A 15 -44.41 -5.52 -13.45
C MET A 15 -44.78 -7.00 -13.30
N VAL A 16 -43.82 -7.91 -13.53
CA VAL A 16 -43.92 -9.26 -12.97
C VAL A 16 -43.46 -9.17 -11.52
N GLY A 17 -44.44 -9.20 -10.62
CA GLY A 17 -44.22 -9.44 -9.20
C GLY A 17 -43.68 -10.86 -9.01
N ALA A 18 -42.39 -10.97 -8.74
CA ALA A 18 -41.84 -12.11 -8.03
C ALA A 18 -41.54 -11.65 -6.60
N GLY A 19 -42.41 -12.02 -5.68
CA GLY A 19 -42.11 -11.95 -4.26
C GLY A 19 -40.95 -12.90 -3.96
N LEU A 20 -39.73 -12.37 -4.00
CA LEU A 20 -38.58 -13.04 -3.41
C LEU A 20 -38.64 -12.78 -1.91
N ALA A 21 -39.16 -13.77 -1.18
CA ALA A 21 -38.75 -13.94 0.20
C ALA A 21 -37.22 -13.90 0.21
N ALA A 22 -36.64 -12.94 0.92
CA ALA A 22 -35.21 -12.86 1.18
C ALA A 22 -34.82 -14.12 1.98
N GLY A 23 -34.59 -15.22 1.27
CA GLY A 23 -33.86 -16.35 1.80
C GLY A 23 -32.48 -15.81 2.14
N LYS A 24 -32.14 -15.77 3.44
CA LYS A 24 -30.76 -15.63 3.87
C LYS A 24 -29.97 -16.66 3.06
N GLU A 25 -29.04 -16.21 2.23
CA GLU A 25 -28.05 -17.11 1.65
C GLU A 25 -27.47 -17.95 2.80
N PRO A 26 -27.33 -19.28 2.62
CA PRO A 26 -26.76 -20.12 3.66
C PRO A 26 -25.41 -19.53 4.06
N ALA A 27 -25.20 -19.34 5.37
CA ALA A 27 -23.97 -18.77 5.89
C ALA A 27 -22.80 -19.60 5.36
N GLU A 28 -22.03 -19.01 4.44
CA GLU A 28 -20.96 -19.72 3.77
C GLU A 28 -19.88 -20.06 4.79
N GLU A 29 -19.56 -21.35 4.88
CA GLU A 29 -18.64 -21.88 5.87
C GLU A 29 -17.25 -21.29 5.67
N VAL A 30 -16.69 -20.71 6.74
CA VAL A 30 -15.31 -20.22 6.73
C VAL A 30 -14.38 -21.43 6.77
N PRO A 31 -13.45 -21.60 5.80
CA PRO A 31 -12.52 -22.71 5.79
C PRO A 31 -11.66 -22.76 7.06
N ALA A 32 -11.22 -23.95 7.49
CA ALA A 32 -10.30 -24.04 8.62
C ALA A 32 -8.93 -23.36 8.30
N PRO A 33 -8.26 -22.74 9.28
CA PRO A 33 -6.94 -22.17 9.09
C PRO A 33 -5.90 -23.22 8.65
N ARG A 34 -5.09 -22.87 7.66
CA ARG A 34 -4.03 -23.73 7.13
C ARG A 34 -2.87 -22.90 6.60
N PHE A 35 -1.80 -22.88 7.38
CA PHE A 35 -0.58 -22.12 7.11
C PHE A 35 0.24 -22.66 5.92
N ASP A 36 0.26 -23.97 5.70
CA ASP A 36 1.13 -24.66 4.75
C ASP A 36 0.48 -24.93 3.38
N ARG A 37 -0.62 -24.21 3.06
CA ARG A 37 -1.42 -24.50 1.86
C ARG A 37 -0.82 -23.99 0.55
N ILE A 38 0.19 -23.12 0.60
CA ILE A 38 0.77 -22.48 -0.57
C ILE A 38 1.95 -23.30 -1.11
N ASP A 39 1.92 -23.61 -2.40
CA ASP A 39 3.10 -24.09 -3.12
C ASP A 39 3.98 -22.90 -3.55
N TYR A 40 4.96 -22.57 -2.71
CA TYR A 40 5.89 -21.47 -2.98
C TYR A 40 6.83 -21.72 -4.17
N ALA A 41 6.93 -22.96 -4.67
CA ALA A 41 7.70 -23.29 -5.87
C ALA A 41 6.97 -22.93 -7.17
N GLN A 42 5.64 -22.74 -7.12
CA GLN A 42 4.80 -22.36 -8.26
C GLN A 42 4.14 -21.00 -8.03
N PRO A 43 4.92 -19.89 -8.04
CA PRO A 43 4.36 -18.57 -7.79
C PRO A 43 3.27 -18.16 -8.79
N GLY A 44 3.26 -18.74 -10.01
CA GLY A 44 2.21 -18.49 -11.00
C GLY A 44 0.79 -18.81 -10.51
N ASP A 45 0.63 -19.78 -9.60
CA ASP A 45 -0.68 -20.17 -9.06
C ASP A 45 -1.29 -19.07 -8.17
N CYS A 46 -0.45 -18.15 -7.68
CA CYS A 46 -0.85 -17.02 -6.86
C CYS A 46 -1.13 -15.75 -7.68
N LEU A 47 -1.50 -15.89 -8.96
CA LEU A 47 -1.88 -14.78 -9.86
C LEU A 47 -3.40 -14.67 -10.10
N THR A 48 -4.17 -15.71 -9.83
CA THR A 48 -5.61 -15.74 -10.08
C THR A 48 -6.33 -14.65 -9.29
N LEU A 49 -7.21 -13.90 -9.94
CA LEU A 49 -8.04 -12.90 -9.26
C LEU A 49 -9.25 -13.63 -8.65
N ASP A 50 -9.52 -13.35 -7.38
CA ASP A 50 -10.70 -13.86 -6.70
C ASP A 50 -11.94 -13.10 -7.21
N PRO A 51 -12.95 -13.77 -7.79
CA PRO A 51 -14.14 -13.09 -8.32
C PRO A 51 -14.94 -12.36 -7.24
N ARG A 52 -14.73 -12.66 -5.96
CA ARG A 52 -15.35 -11.94 -4.84
C ARG A 52 -14.61 -10.64 -4.52
N ALA A 53 -13.36 -10.49 -4.94
CA ALA A 53 -12.61 -9.25 -4.77
C ALA A 53 -13.09 -8.14 -5.71
N GLY A 54 -13.81 -8.47 -6.80
CA GLY A 54 -14.40 -7.49 -7.71
C GLY A 54 -14.54 -8.01 -9.14
N ASP A 55 -15.01 -7.13 -10.02
CA ASP A 55 -15.05 -7.37 -11.46
C ASP A 55 -13.63 -7.39 -12.04
N GLU A 56 -13.26 -8.54 -12.60
CA GLU A 56 -11.92 -8.75 -13.14
C GLU A 56 -11.54 -7.71 -14.19
N ARG A 57 -12.48 -7.28 -15.04
CA ARG A 57 -12.21 -6.31 -16.10
C ARG A 57 -11.93 -4.92 -15.52
N ALA A 58 -12.71 -4.47 -14.54
CA ALA A 58 -12.48 -3.21 -13.84
C ALA A 58 -11.13 -3.19 -13.11
N ILE A 59 -10.84 -4.24 -12.35
CA ILE A 59 -9.55 -4.42 -11.65
C ILE A 59 -8.38 -4.36 -12.65
N ARG A 60 -8.45 -5.11 -13.75
CA ARG A 60 -7.40 -5.12 -14.77
C ARG A 60 -7.25 -3.77 -15.48
N SER A 61 -8.35 -3.02 -15.66
CA SER A 61 -8.31 -1.67 -16.21
C SER A 61 -7.53 -0.71 -15.30
N ILE A 62 -7.73 -0.79 -13.97
CA ILE A 62 -6.94 -0.01 -13.02
C ILE A 62 -5.46 -0.45 -13.09
N ALA A 63 -5.21 -1.76 -13.01
CA ALA A 63 -3.87 -2.33 -13.01
C ALA A 63 -3.04 -1.98 -14.26
N ALA A 64 -3.67 -1.87 -15.43
CA ALA A 64 -3.01 -1.48 -16.68
C ALA A 64 -2.31 -0.10 -16.58
N GLY A 65 -2.88 0.85 -15.84
CA GLY A 65 -2.25 2.15 -15.59
C GLY A 65 -1.14 2.13 -14.52
N LEU A 66 -1.10 1.07 -13.71
CA LEU A 66 -0.16 0.93 -12.59
C LEU A 66 1.05 0.08 -12.94
N LYS A 67 0.90 -0.91 -13.83
CA LYS A 67 1.98 -1.79 -14.27
C LYS A 67 3.12 -0.97 -14.91
N LYS A 68 4.35 -1.23 -14.45
CA LYS A 68 5.60 -0.62 -14.94
C LYS A 68 6.53 -1.68 -15.51
N GLU A 69 7.69 -1.25 -16.00
CA GLU A 69 8.71 -2.14 -16.57
C GLU A 69 9.24 -3.12 -15.52
N THR A 70 9.44 -2.64 -14.29
CA THR A 70 9.89 -3.47 -13.17
C THR A 70 8.79 -3.72 -12.13
N GLN A 71 8.92 -4.81 -11.36
CA GLN A 71 7.97 -5.13 -10.30
C GLN A 71 8.07 -4.14 -9.14
N GLU A 72 9.26 -3.64 -8.84
CA GLU A 72 9.51 -2.62 -7.81
C GLU A 72 8.85 -1.28 -8.15
N GLU A 73 8.93 -0.85 -9.41
CA GLU A 73 8.24 0.35 -9.88
C GLU A 73 6.72 0.16 -9.89
N THR A 74 6.25 -1.02 -10.27
CA THR A 74 4.83 -1.39 -10.22
C THR A 74 4.31 -1.32 -8.78
N LEU A 75 5.03 -1.91 -7.83
CA LEU A 75 4.71 -1.84 -6.41
C LEU A 75 4.64 -0.38 -5.93
N GLY A 76 5.63 0.44 -6.28
CA GLY A 76 5.62 1.87 -5.96
C GLY A 76 4.48 2.65 -6.62
N ALA A 77 4.06 2.26 -7.83
CA ALA A 77 2.92 2.87 -8.52
C ALA A 77 1.59 2.53 -7.84
N ILE A 78 1.40 1.26 -7.42
CA ILE A 78 0.24 0.82 -6.64
C ILE A 78 0.18 1.57 -5.31
N ASP A 79 1.30 1.64 -4.59
CA ASP A 79 1.40 2.38 -3.32
C ASP A 79 0.95 3.85 -3.43
N ARG A 80 1.45 4.57 -4.45
CA ARG A 80 1.05 5.96 -4.69
C ARG A 80 -0.39 6.08 -5.15
N TRP A 81 -0.90 5.12 -5.91
CA TRP A 81 -2.30 5.12 -6.33
C TRP A 81 -3.22 4.92 -5.12
N VAL A 82 -2.98 3.89 -4.31
CA VAL A 82 -3.76 3.62 -3.08
C VAL A 82 -3.75 4.85 -2.18
N ALA A 83 -2.58 5.44 -1.92
CA ALA A 83 -2.45 6.61 -1.05
C ALA A 83 -3.12 7.89 -1.58
N ARG A 84 -3.42 7.97 -2.89
CA ARG A 84 -4.13 9.12 -3.50
C ARG A 84 -5.62 8.86 -3.67
N THR A 85 -6.01 7.60 -3.81
CA THR A 85 -7.38 7.19 -4.13
C THR A 85 -8.16 6.86 -2.88
N LEU A 86 -7.51 6.30 -1.85
CA LEU A 86 -8.18 5.81 -0.65
C LEU A 86 -7.69 6.55 0.60
N GLU A 87 -8.64 7.04 1.38
CA GLU A 87 -8.41 7.55 2.72
C GLU A 87 -8.80 6.50 3.77
N TRP A 88 -8.14 6.53 4.93
CA TRP A 88 -8.56 5.67 6.03
C TRP A 88 -9.82 6.24 6.67
N ASP A 89 -10.84 5.40 6.81
CA ASP A 89 -12.09 5.75 7.47
C ASP A 89 -12.48 4.66 8.48
N PRO A 90 -12.33 4.89 9.79
CA PRO A 90 -12.67 3.90 10.81
C PRO A 90 -14.18 3.66 10.94
N GLU A 91 -15.03 4.54 10.40
CA GLU A 91 -16.49 4.40 10.46
C GLU A 91 -17.06 3.61 9.28
N THR A 92 -16.19 3.23 8.33
CA THR A 92 -16.57 2.40 7.19
C THR A 92 -17.17 1.07 7.69
N PRO A 93 -18.29 0.61 7.09
CA PRO A 93 -19.05 -0.51 7.61
C PRO A 93 -18.25 -1.82 7.73
N ASP A 94 -18.50 -2.56 8.81
CA ASP A 94 -18.08 -3.94 9.00
C ASP A 94 -18.75 -4.84 7.95
N GLY A 95 -18.12 -4.99 6.79
CA GLY A 95 -18.65 -5.81 5.72
C GLY A 95 -17.66 -5.97 4.58
N TRP A 96 -17.82 -7.05 3.83
CA TRP A 96 -17.01 -7.26 2.63
C TRP A 96 -17.27 -6.18 1.59
N ARG A 97 -16.20 -5.62 1.03
CA ARG A 97 -16.24 -4.67 -0.07
C ARG A 97 -15.33 -5.15 -1.20
N THR A 98 -15.79 -4.95 -2.43
CA THR A 98 -14.95 -5.21 -3.60
C THR A 98 -13.97 -4.04 -3.82
N VAL A 99 -12.98 -4.25 -4.68
CA VAL A 99 -12.04 -3.18 -5.08
C VAL A 99 -12.77 -1.98 -5.67
N GLU A 100 -13.77 -2.20 -6.52
CA GLU A 100 -14.57 -1.12 -7.11
C GLU A 100 -15.30 -0.34 -6.04
N ARG A 101 -15.91 -1.05 -5.07
CA ARG A 101 -16.65 -0.39 -4.00
C ARG A 101 -15.75 0.51 -3.16
N MET A 102 -14.56 0.02 -2.80
CA MET A 102 -13.58 0.83 -2.06
C MET A 102 -13.12 2.05 -2.85
N VAL A 103 -12.95 1.90 -4.16
CA VAL A 103 -12.58 3.02 -5.05
C VAL A 103 -13.70 4.04 -5.19
N GLU A 104 -14.95 3.60 -5.32
CA GLU A 104 -16.13 4.46 -5.39
C GLU A 104 -16.33 5.24 -4.08
N ASP A 105 -16.17 4.57 -2.94
CA ASP A 105 -16.26 5.19 -1.62
C ASP A 105 -15.07 6.13 -1.35
N GLY A 106 -13.92 5.87 -1.97
CA GLY A 106 -12.67 6.60 -1.73
C GLY A 106 -12.05 6.28 -0.37
N THR A 107 -12.44 5.16 0.28
CA THR A 107 -12.03 4.83 1.64
C THR A 107 -11.68 3.36 1.86
N TYR A 108 -10.83 3.10 2.85
CA TYR A 108 -10.58 1.76 3.42
C TYR A 108 -10.83 1.75 4.93
N GLY A 109 -11.42 0.67 5.46
CA GLY A 109 -11.77 0.55 6.88
C GLY A 109 -10.63 0.09 7.78
N GLY A 110 -9.74 -0.77 7.26
CA GLY A 110 -8.62 -1.29 8.05
C GLY A 110 -7.64 -2.13 7.24
N CYS A 111 -6.81 -2.93 7.95
CA CYS A 111 -5.77 -3.75 7.33
C CYS A 111 -6.32 -4.74 6.30
N ALA A 112 -7.52 -5.26 6.52
CA ALA A 112 -8.22 -6.17 5.62
C ALA A 112 -8.50 -5.54 4.25
N ASP A 113 -9.29 -4.47 4.21
CA ASP A 113 -9.61 -3.73 2.99
C ASP A 113 -8.35 -3.31 2.24
N HIS A 114 -7.38 -2.77 2.99
CA HIS A 114 -6.12 -2.34 2.41
C HIS A 114 -5.38 -3.52 1.78
N ALA A 115 -5.33 -4.69 2.43
CA ALA A 115 -4.73 -5.89 1.86
C ALA A 115 -5.50 -6.43 0.65
N VAL A 116 -6.83 -6.36 0.64
CA VAL A 116 -7.68 -6.78 -0.50
C VAL A 116 -7.36 -5.94 -1.73
N VAL A 117 -7.45 -4.60 -1.64
CA VAL A 117 -7.14 -3.71 -2.77
C VAL A 117 -5.72 -3.93 -3.25
N TYR A 118 -4.77 -3.88 -2.33
CA TYR A 118 -3.36 -3.90 -2.67
C TYR A 118 -2.95 -5.24 -3.30
N GLY A 119 -3.33 -6.36 -2.69
CA GLY A 119 -3.00 -7.69 -3.19
C GLY A 119 -3.69 -8.03 -4.51
N THR A 120 -4.93 -7.57 -4.69
CA THR A 120 -5.68 -7.77 -5.94
C THR A 120 -5.05 -6.99 -7.09
N LEU A 121 -4.64 -5.74 -6.87
CA LEU A 121 -3.93 -4.94 -7.87
C LEU A 121 -2.54 -5.50 -8.21
N LEU A 122 -1.81 -6.03 -7.21
CA LEU A 122 -0.54 -6.70 -7.42
C LEU A 122 -0.69 -7.89 -8.37
N ARG A 123 -1.64 -8.79 -8.09
CA ARG A 123 -1.96 -9.92 -8.97
C ARG A 123 -2.36 -9.49 -10.37
N ALA A 124 -3.20 -8.48 -10.47
CA ALA A 124 -3.64 -7.93 -11.76
C ALA A 124 -2.48 -7.34 -12.57
N CYS A 125 -1.44 -6.82 -11.91
CA CYS A 125 -0.20 -6.37 -12.55
C CYS A 125 0.77 -7.52 -12.90
N GLY A 126 0.49 -8.76 -12.49
CA GLY A 126 1.34 -9.92 -12.72
C GLY A 126 2.35 -10.20 -11.61
N ILE A 127 2.10 -9.70 -10.39
CA ILE A 127 2.92 -9.99 -9.21
C ILE A 127 2.20 -11.05 -8.35
N PRO A 128 2.73 -12.28 -8.27
CA PRO A 128 2.19 -13.31 -7.40
C PRO A 128 2.05 -12.84 -5.96
N THR A 129 0.88 -13.05 -5.38
CA THR A 129 0.56 -12.53 -4.04
C THR A 129 -0.22 -13.56 -3.23
N VAL A 130 0.09 -13.67 -1.95
CA VAL A 130 -0.59 -14.51 -0.95
C VAL A 130 -1.04 -13.62 0.21
N TRP A 131 -2.24 -13.86 0.73
CA TRP A 131 -2.70 -13.20 1.95
C TRP A 131 -2.27 -14.01 3.16
N VAL A 132 -1.75 -13.33 4.17
CA VAL A 132 -1.33 -13.95 5.43
C VAL A 132 -2.10 -13.34 6.58
N LYS A 133 -2.79 -14.22 7.30
CA LYS A 133 -3.60 -13.89 8.46
C LYS A 133 -2.77 -14.06 9.72
N THR A 134 -2.72 -13.02 10.54
CA THR A 134 -1.90 -13.01 11.75
C THR A 134 -2.70 -12.62 12.99
N MET A 135 -2.25 -13.09 14.16
CA MET A 135 -2.66 -12.60 15.48
C MET A 135 -1.42 -12.21 16.27
N ASP A 136 -1.52 -11.19 17.12
CA ASP A 136 -0.42 -10.78 17.96
C ASP A 136 -0.16 -11.83 19.05
N LEU A 137 1.12 -12.16 19.28
CA LEU A 137 1.51 -13.11 20.32
C LEU A 137 0.99 -12.70 21.70
N SER A 138 1.02 -11.41 22.03
CA SER A 138 0.48 -10.89 23.30
C SER A 138 -1.02 -11.13 23.43
N TRP A 139 -1.77 -11.06 22.33
CA TRP A 139 -3.19 -11.43 22.32
C TRP A 139 -3.36 -12.93 22.55
N ILE A 140 -2.58 -13.76 21.84
CA ILE A 140 -2.65 -15.24 21.95
C ILE A 140 -2.35 -15.68 23.40
N GLU A 141 -1.31 -15.13 24.00
CA GLU A 141 -0.92 -15.42 25.39
C GLU A 141 -2.04 -15.09 26.37
N ARG A 142 -2.63 -13.89 26.27
CA ARG A 142 -3.73 -13.45 27.13
C ARG A 142 -4.99 -14.29 26.92
N PHE A 143 -5.33 -14.59 25.67
CA PHE A 143 -6.47 -15.44 25.32
C PHE A 143 -6.34 -16.81 25.97
N ARG A 144 -5.18 -17.45 25.81
CA ARG A 144 -4.92 -18.80 26.33
C ARG A 144 -4.79 -18.86 27.85
N SER A 145 -4.29 -17.81 28.49
CA SER A 145 -4.20 -17.75 29.96
C SER A 145 -5.54 -17.43 30.63
N GLY A 146 -6.61 -17.18 29.87
CA GLY A 146 -7.90 -16.70 30.38
C GLY A 146 -7.88 -15.24 30.87
N ALA A 147 -6.84 -14.47 30.52
CA ALA A 147 -6.71 -13.05 30.87
C ALA A 147 -7.29 -12.10 29.80
N PHE A 148 -7.86 -12.65 28.73
CA PHE A 148 -8.61 -11.92 27.72
C PHE A 148 -10.07 -11.76 28.16
N ASP A 149 -10.51 -10.51 28.27
CA ASP A 149 -11.87 -10.11 28.58
C ASP A 149 -12.47 -9.44 27.34
N ALA A 150 -13.37 -10.14 26.64
CA ALA A 150 -14.02 -9.64 25.42
C ALA A 150 -14.83 -8.34 25.62
N SER A 151 -15.11 -7.92 26.87
CA SER A 151 -15.78 -6.65 27.17
C SER A 151 -14.81 -5.46 27.28
N ARG A 152 -13.51 -5.71 27.43
CA ARG A 152 -12.47 -4.70 27.64
C ARG A 152 -11.34 -4.75 26.62
N ASP A 153 -11.10 -5.93 26.07
CA ASP A 153 -10.03 -6.19 25.14
C ASP A 153 -10.55 -6.22 23.71
N THR A 154 -9.73 -5.68 22.81
CA THR A 154 -9.94 -5.80 21.38
C THR A 154 -9.18 -7.00 20.86
N TRP A 155 -9.66 -7.54 19.75
CA TRP A 155 -8.93 -8.56 19.02
C TRP A 155 -7.78 -7.91 18.25
N SER A 156 -6.57 -8.43 18.43
CA SER A 156 -5.35 -7.84 17.89
C SER A 156 -4.72 -8.75 16.84
N GLY A 157 -5.02 -8.46 15.58
CA GLY A 157 -4.48 -9.18 14.44
C GLY A 157 -4.20 -8.25 13.26
N HIS A 158 -3.46 -8.74 12.29
CA HIS A 158 -3.08 -7.98 11.10
C HIS A 158 -3.14 -8.86 9.86
N VAL A 159 -3.33 -8.23 8.70
CA VAL A 159 -3.27 -8.91 7.41
C VAL A 159 -2.04 -8.41 6.67
N LEU A 160 -1.13 -9.34 6.38
CA LEU A 160 0.06 -9.09 5.58
C LEU A 160 -0.11 -9.75 4.21
N LEU A 161 0.76 -9.36 3.28
CA LEU A 161 0.87 -9.98 1.98
C LEU A 161 2.25 -10.62 1.84
N GLU A 162 2.34 -11.77 1.20
CA GLU A 162 3.60 -12.26 0.66
C GLU A 162 3.59 -12.04 -0.85
N VAL A 163 4.67 -11.48 -1.38
CA VAL A 163 4.76 -11.10 -2.78
C VAL A 163 6.01 -11.68 -3.41
N HIS A 164 5.90 -12.21 -4.63
CA HIS A 164 7.05 -12.74 -5.36
C HIS A 164 7.69 -11.66 -6.24
N LEU A 165 8.79 -11.08 -5.74
CA LEU A 165 9.48 -9.94 -6.34
C LEU A 165 10.95 -10.29 -6.60
N GLY A 166 11.43 -10.05 -7.83
CA GLY A 166 12.83 -10.27 -8.19
C GLY A 166 13.30 -11.72 -7.96
N GLY A 167 12.42 -12.69 -8.23
CA GLY A 167 12.73 -14.13 -8.10
C GLY A 167 12.69 -14.68 -6.67
N ALA A 168 12.14 -13.94 -5.70
CA ALA A 168 12.01 -14.41 -4.33
C ALA A 168 10.73 -13.90 -3.65
N TRP A 169 10.23 -14.67 -2.69
CA TRP A 169 9.13 -14.27 -1.82
C TRP A 169 9.59 -13.24 -0.79
N ARG A 170 8.81 -12.17 -0.64
CA ARG A 170 9.03 -11.07 0.30
C ARG A 170 7.78 -10.89 1.14
N LEU A 171 7.93 -10.43 2.38
CA LEU A 171 6.80 -10.06 3.22
C LEU A 171 6.50 -8.57 3.05
N LEU A 172 5.24 -8.24 2.82
CA LEU A 172 4.73 -6.89 2.59
C LEU A 172 3.67 -6.57 3.64
N ASP A 173 3.97 -5.57 4.46
CA ASP A 173 2.96 -4.86 5.25
C ASP A 173 2.39 -3.75 4.39
N ALA A 174 1.25 -4.02 3.73
CA ALA A 174 0.64 -3.09 2.79
C ALA A 174 0.18 -1.81 3.50
N GLN A 175 -0.50 -1.93 4.64
CA GLN A 175 -0.97 -0.79 5.42
C GLN A 175 0.21 -0.04 6.06
N GLY A 176 1.20 -0.77 6.59
CA GLY A 176 2.44 -0.21 7.12
C GLY A 176 3.43 0.27 6.04
N ARG A 177 3.11 0.09 4.75
CA ARG A 177 3.91 0.48 3.58
C ARG A 177 5.37 0.05 3.69
N THR A 178 5.57 -1.19 4.15
CA THR A 178 6.89 -1.74 4.48
C THR A 178 7.08 -3.10 3.82
N LEU A 179 8.20 -3.25 3.11
CA LEU A 179 8.63 -4.46 2.42
C LEU A 179 9.85 -5.06 3.12
N TYR A 180 9.74 -6.30 3.57
CA TYR A 180 10.83 -7.03 4.20
C TYR A 180 11.55 -7.87 3.16
N MET A 181 12.80 -7.48 2.85
CA MET A 181 13.54 -8.06 1.73
C MET A 181 14.05 -9.47 2.01
N ARG A 182 14.36 -9.84 3.26
CA ARG A 182 14.64 -11.24 3.61
C ARG A 182 13.42 -11.75 4.35
N TYR A 183 12.89 -12.87 3.87
CA TYR A 183 11.68 -13.47 4.37
C TYR A 183 11.77 -14.98 4.16
N ASP A 184 11.36 -15.75 5.16
CA ASP A 184 11.19 -17.20 5.06
C ASP A 184 9.69 -17.51 5.05
N PRO A 185 9.13 -18.03 3.94
CA PRO A 185 7.73 -18.43 3.89
C PRO A 185 7.32 -19.50 4.91
N GLN A 186 8.26 -20.21 5.52
CA GLN A 186 7.98 -21.18 6.59
C GLN A 186 7.97 -20.54 7.99
N ALA A 187 8.40 -19.28 8.12
CA ALA A 187 8.32 -18.55 9.37
C ALA A 187 6.87 -18.30 9.77
N ARG A 188 6.54 -18.59 11.04
CA ARG A 188 5.24 -18.25 11.64
C ARG A 188 5.31 -16.97 12.47
N LEU A 189 6.46 -16.63 13.03
CA LEU A 189 6.63 -15.41 13.80
C LEU A 189 7.20 -14.31 12.91
N PHE A 190 6.41 -13.26 12.74
CA PHE A 190 6.70 -12.09 11.93
C PHE A 190 7.12 -10.90 12.81
N PRO A 191 7.61 -9.80 12.21
CA PRO A 191 7.94 -8.58 12.93
C PRO A 191 6.79 -8.10 13.82
N ASP A 192 7.15 -7.40 14.89
CA ASP A 192 6.22 -6.87 15.90
C ASP A 192 5.42 -7.93 16.66
N GLY A 193 5.91 -9.18 16.70
CA GLY A 193 5.28 -10.25 17.48
C GLY A 193 4.02 -10.81 16.83
N ARG A 194 3.90 -10.73 15.50
CA ARG A 194 2.73 -11.22 14.75
C ARG A 194 2.89 -12.70 14.42
N PHE A 195 1.96 -13.55 14.87
CA PHE A 195 1.95 -14.97 14.57
C PHE A 195 1.03 -15.28 13.37
N ALA A 196 1.60 -15.77 12.29
CA ALA A 196 0.89 -16.24 11.11
C ALA A 196 0.32 -17.64 11.32
N TYR A 197 -1.01 -17.74 11.23
CA TYR A 197 -1.75 -18.98 11.47
C TYR A 197 -2.57 -19.44 10.27
N ASP A 198 -2.81 -18.56 9.30
CA ASP A 198 -3.45 -18.92 8.03
C ASP A 198 -2.81 -18.18 6.86
N LYS A 199 -2.79 -18.85 5.70
CA LYS A 199 -2.27 -18.30 4.44
C LYS A 199 -3.14 -18.75 3.30
N GLY A 200 -3.15 -18.02 2.19
CA GLY A 200 -3.75 -18.56 0.98
C GLY A 200 -4.01 -17.55 -0.13
N GLY A 201 -4.61 -18.07 -1.18
CA GLY A 201 -4.81 -17.35 -2.43
C GLY A 201 -6.11 -16.54 -2.50
N ALA A 202 -7.14 -16.87 -1.74
CA ALA A 202 -8.44 -16.21 -1.84
C ALA A 202 -8.63 -15.25 -0.66
N PRO A 203 -8.64 -13.91 -0.87
CA PRO A 203 -8.86 -12.97 0.22
C PRO A 203 -10.22 -13.16 0.90
N TRP A 204 -11.27 -13.60 0.19
CA TRP A 204 -12.57 -13.88 0.82
C TRP A 204 -12.49 -14.94 1.93
N ASP A 205 -11.68 -15.98 1.71
CA ASP A 205 -11.54 -17.09 2.65
C ASP A 205 -10.65 -16.74 3.86
N LEU A 206 -9.80 -15.71 3.74
CA LEU A 206 -8.73 -15.40 4.69
C LEU A 206 -8.91 -14.10 5.44
N VAL A 207 -9.29 -13.05 4.71
CA VAL A 207 -9.39 -11.69 5.20
C VAL A 207 -10.75 -11.52 5.85
N LEU A 208 -10.90 -12.14 7.01
CA LEU A 208 -12.20 -12.28 7.68
C LEU A 208 -12.46 -11.19 8.70
N SER A 209 -11.56 -10.23 8.96
CA SER A 209 -11.88 -9.16 9.93
C SER A 209 -13.04 -8.27 9.46
N ILE A 210 -13.38 -8.30 8.17
CA ILE A 210 -14.60 -7.74 7.55
C ILE A 210 -15.84 -8.66 7.67
N ARG A 211 -15.66 -9.88 8.19
CA ARG A 211 -16.66 -10.86 8.65
C ARG A 211 -16.42 -11.11 10.16
N TRP A 212 -16.49 -10.02 10.93
CA TRP A 212 -15.96 -9.92 12.29
C TRP A 212 -16.38 -11.07 13.21
N GLU A 213 -17.65 -11.44 13.22
CA GLU A 213 -18.15 -12.51 14.09
C GLU A 213 -17.64 -13.90 13.70
N GLU A 214 -17.59 -14.21 12.40
CA GLU A 214 -17.04 -15.46 11.88
C GLU A 214 -15.55 -15.56 12.16
N TRP A 215 -14.83 -14.45 12.00
CA TRP A 215 -13.40 -14.37 12.30
C TRP A 215 -13.11 -14.66 13.77
N LYS A 216 -13.87 -14.05 14.69
CA LYS A 216 -13.72 -14.30 16.13
C LYS A 216 -13.96 -15.77 16.47
N LYS A 217 -15.02 -16.37 15.92
CA LYS A 217 -15.32 -17.80 16.13
C LYS A 217 -14.18 -18.71 15.65
N GLN A 218 -13.73 -18.53 14.41
CA GLN A 218 -12.66 -19.33 13.82
C GLN A 218 -11.34 -19.15 14.58
N THR A 219 -11.01 -17.91 14.95
CA THR A 219 -9.77 -17.57 15.66
C THR A 219 -9.77 -18.12 17.09
N SER A 220 -10.88 -17.97 17.82
CA SER A 220 -11.05 -18.63 19.13
C SER A 220 -10.86 -20.14 19.04
N ALA A 221 -11.52 -20.79 18.07
CA ALA A 221 -11.44 -22.24 17.91
C ALA A 221 -9.99 -22.69 17.65
N TYR A 222 -9.30 -22.05 16.71
CA TYR A 222 -7.92 -22.35 16.38
C TYR A 222 -6.99 -22.21 17.60
N PHE A 223 -7.00 -21.06 18.29
CA PHE A 223 -6.05 -20.82 19.39
C PHE A 223 -6.40 -21.54 20.69
N SER A 224 -7.63 -22.05 20.84
CA SER A 224 -8.00 -22.93 21.95
C SER A 224 -7.35 -24.31 21.81
N GLU A 225 -7.15 -24.78 20.57
CA GLU A 225 -6.63 -26.12 20.27
C GLU A 225 -5.16 -26.13 19.86
N ALA A 226 -4.59 -24.98 19.48
CA ALA A 226 -3.23 -24.90 18.97
C ALA A 226 -2.16 -25.34 19.98
N ASP A 227 -1.15 -26.06 19.51
CA ASP A 227 -0.02 -26.52 20.32
C ASP A 227 0.81 -25.31 20.82
N PRO A 228 0.96 -25.10 22.16
CA PRO A 228 1.78 -24.05 22.74
C PRO A 228 3.20 -23.95 22.16
N SER A 229 3.80 -25.08 21.75
CA SER A 229 5.16 -25.12 21.22
C SER A 229 5.32 -24.28 19.94
N GLN A 230 4.23 -24.03 19.21
CA GLN A 230 4.22 -23.24 17.99
C GLN A 230 4.46 -21.74 18.25
N PHE A 231 4.16 -21.23 19.45
CA PHE A 231 4.26 -19.81 19.80
C PHE A 231 5.60 -19.44 20.40
N ILE A 232 6.44 -20.43 20.71
CA ILE A 232 7.77 -20.18 21.25
C ILE A 232 8.58 -19.56 20.12
N ALA A 233 9.00 -18.31 20.31
CA ALA A 233 9.99 -17.69 19.44
C ALA A 233 11.18 -18.64 19.38
N ALA A 234 11.52 -19.11 18.17
CA ALA A 234 12.78 -19.80 17.94
C ALA A 234 13.89 -18.94 18.59
N ASP A 235 14.85 -19.55 19.30
CA ASP A 235 16.03 -18.90 19.90
C ASP A 235 16.45 -17.71 19.00
N GLU A 236 16.79 -16.54 19.56
CA GLU A 236 17.25 -15.36 18.78
C GLU A 236 18.29 -15.71 17.70
N ARG A 237 19.05 -16.80 17.86
CA ARG A 237 19.98 -17.35 16.87
C ARG A 237 19.31 -18.03 15.65
N THR A 238 18.13 -18.58 15.85
CA THR A 238 17.27 -19.32 14.89
C THR A 238 16.02 -18.56 14.46
N ALA A 239 15.70 -17.42 15.11
CA ALA A 239 14.60 -16.57 14.72
C ALA A 239 14.73 -16.16 13.25
N PRO A 240 13.65 -16.22 12.45
CA PRO A 240 13.68 -15.80 11.06
C PRO A 240 14.21 -14.37 10.97
N ARG A 241 15.36 -14.20 10.32
CA ARG A 241 15.94 -12.87 10.11
C ARG A 241 15.17 -12.18 9.00
N PHE A 242 14.16 -11.41 9.39
CA PHE A 242 13.57 -10.44 8.48
C PHE A 242 14.67 -9.49 8.00
N GLY A 243 14.75 -9.30 6.69
CA GLY A 243 15.73 -8.37 6.11
C GLY A 243 15.38 -6.95 6.45
N ASP A 244 16.35 -6.04 6.24
CA ASP A 244 16.17 -4.63 6.56
C ASP A 244 14.84 -4.14 5.97
N PRO A 245 13.90 -3.67 6.81
CA PRO A 245 12.60 -3.20 6.35
C PRO A 245 12.84 -2.05 5.39
N ARG A 246 12.30 -2.17 4.18
CA ARG A 246 12.37 -1.13 3.17
C ARG A 246 11.00 -0.46 3.04
N PRO A 247 10.96 0.87 2.89
CA PRO A 247 9.76 1.53 2.40
C PRO A 247 9.29 0.87 1.10
N VAL A 248 7.98 0.75 0.94
CA VAL A 248 7.43 0.51 -0.39
C VAL A 248 7.59 1.78 -1.22
N GLY A 249 8.11 1.64 -2.44
CA GLY A 249 8.41 2.75 -3.32
C GLY A 249 9.61 3.61 -2.85
N LYS A 250 9.86 4.71 -3.56
CA LYS A 250 10.91 5.68 -3.17
C LYS A 250 10.34 6.70 -2.18
N ALA A 251 11.04 6.91 -1.08
CA ALA A 251 10.79 8.03 -0.17
C ALA A 251 11.28 9.35 -0.78
N VAL A 252 10.64 10.45 -0.41
CA VAL A 252 11.01 11.81 -0.84
C VAL A 252 11.66 12.55 0.33
N TYR A 253 12.96 12.74 0.23
CA TYR A 253 13.75 13.58 1.12
C TYR A 253 13.76 15.01 0.60
N ILE A 254 13.70 16.00 1.50
CA ILE A 254 13.60 17.40 1.10
C ILE A 254 14.71 18.20 1.76
N ALA A 255 15.66 18.66 0.96
CA ALA A 255 16.61 19.67 1.36
C ALA A 255 16.00 21.05 1.08
N GLY A 256 15.69 21.83 2.13
CA GLY A 256 15.17 23.19 1.93
C GLY A 256 15.03 24.05 3.18
N ASN A 257 15.12 25.36 2.99
CA ASN A 257 14.85 26.34 4.04
C ASN A 257 13.35 26.58 4.23
N SER A 258 12.94 26.94 5.46
CA SER A 258 11.57 27.39 5.74
C SER A 258 11.25 28.69 4.98
N PRO A 259 10.03 28.87 4.46
CA PRO A 259 8.90 27.94 4.44
C PRO A 259 8.88 26.98 3.24
N ARG A 260 9.89 27.04 2.35
CA ARG A 260 9.87 26.34 1.05
C ARG A 260 9.80 24.83 1.17
N TYR A 261 10.54 24.25 2.12
CA TYR A 261 10.49 22.80 2.33
C TYR A 261 9.06 22.32 2.65
N ARG A 262 8.27 23.12 3.39
CA ARG A 262 6.88 22.76 3.76
C ARG A 262 5.99 22.73 2.53
N TRP A 263 6.23 23.62 1.57
CA TRP A 263 5.48 23.65 0.32
C TRP A 263 5.84 22.45 -0.58
N ALA A 264 7.13 22.12 -0.66
CA ALA A 264 7.59 20.92 -1.36
C ALA A 264 7.06 19.65 -0.72
N GLU A 265 7.08 19.57 0.62
CA GLU A 265 6.56 18.45 1.39
C GLU A 265 5.06 18.26 1.17
N ALA A 266 4.27 19.34 1.28
CA ALA A 266 2.84 19.28 1.01
C ALA A 266 2.54 18.84 -0.43
N ALA A 267 3.34 19.30 -1.41
CA ALA A 267 3.19 18.90 -2.80
C ALA A 267 3.53 17.42 -3.03
N ALA A 268 4.60 16.92 -2.42
CA ALA A 268 4.98 15.51 -2.47
C ALA A 268 3.93 14.61 -1.79
N ARG A 269 3.46 14.99 -0.60
CA ARG A 269 2.39 14.27 0.12
C ARG A 269 1.09 14.22 -0.68
N ALA A 270 0.73 15.31 -1.38
CA ALA A 270 -0.43 15.33 -2.27
C ALA A 270 -0.32 14.37 -3.47
N LEU A 271 0.89 13.88 -3.77
CA LEU A 271 1.12 12.81 -4.75
C LEU A 271 1.17 11.41 -4.12
N GLY A 272 0.83 11.28 -2.84
CA GLY A 272 0.94 10.03 -2.09
C GLY A 272 2.40 9.66 -1.78
N ALA A 273 3.36 10.55 -2.02
CA ALA A 273 4.77 10.28 -1.76
C ALA A 273 5.02 10.15 -0.26
N ARG A 274 5.81 9.14 0.12
CA ARG A 274 6.23 8.95 1.50
C ARG A 274 7.25 10.04 1.87
N GLY A 275 6.97 10.76 2.95
CA GLY A 275 7.91 11.74 3.50
C GLY A 275 9.15 11.05 4.06
N GLY A 276 10.31 11.36 3.48
CA GLY A 276 11.60 11.17 4.13
C GLY A 276 11.88 12.30 5.12
N ALA A 277 13.14 12.44 5.52
CA ALA A 277 13.54 13.59 6.34
C ALA A 277 13.49 14.89 5.53
N THR A 278 13.08 15.97 6.19
CA THR A 278 13.20 17.33 5.67
C THR A 278 14.27 18.06 6.46
N PHE A 279 15.23 18.68 5.77
CA PHE A 279 16.45 19.20 6.39
C PHE A 279 17.03 20.39 5.63
N ASN A 280 17.81 21.21 6.33
CA ASN A 280 18.67 22.25 5.75
C ASN A 280 20.05 22.30 6.42
N THR A 281 20.34 21.29 7.26
CA THR A 281 21.59 21.06 7.99
C THR A 281 21.82 19.55 8.06
N ASP A 282 22.94 19.10 8.64
CA ASP A 282 23.28 17.67 8.81
C ASP A 282 23.22 16.87 7.50
N PHE A 283 23.71 17.49 6.42
CA PHE A 283 23.64 16.94 5.07
C PHE A 283 24.24 15.54 4.98
N ASP A 284 25.36 15.26 5.64
CA ASP A 284 26.01 13.93 5.59
C ASP A 284 25.07 12.81 6.05
N ARG A 285 24.32 13.03 7.14
CA ARG A 285 23.35 12.06 7.67
C ARG A 285 22.19 11.85 6.71
N PHE A 286 21.56 12.94 6.28
CA PHE A 286 20.30 12.84 5.54
C PHE A 286 20.50 12.50 4.06
N LEU A 287 21.60 12.93 3.45
CA LEU A 287 21.97 12.52 2.11
C LEU A 287 22.33 11.03 2.05
N ALA A 288 22.98 10.48 3.08
CA ALA A 288 23.18 9.04 3.19
C ALA A 288 21.84 8.27 3.26
N ALA A 289 20.84 8.79 3.97
CA ALA A 289 19.51 8.20 4.04
C ALA A 289 18.73 8.33 2.72
N ALA A 290 19.02 9.33 1.89
CA ALA A 290 18.38 9.55 0.60
C ALA A 290 18.92 8.63 -0.53
N ARG A 291 19.94 7.81 -0.27
CA ARG A 291 20.57 6.96 -1.30
C ARG A 291 19.57 5.96 -1.91
N GLY A 292 19.45 5.96 -3.23
CA GLY A 292 18.49 5.14 -3.98
C GLY A 292 17.04 5.66 -3.91
N GLN A 293 16.80 6.80 -3.25
CA GLN A 293 15.49 7.41 -3.04
C GLN A 293 15.30 8.62 -3.96
N ILE A 294 14.35 9.51 -3.63
CA ILE A 294 14.19 10.81 -4.30
C ILE A 294 14.64 11.91 -3.34
N LEU A 295 15.50 12.80 -3.81
CA LEU A 295 15.93 13.99 -3.08
C LEU A 295 15.45 15.25 -3.80
N VAL A 296 14.57 16.01 -3.18
CA VAL A 296 14.16 17.34 -3.64
C VAL A 296 15.05 18.38 -2.98
N VAL A 297 15.78 19.15 -3.78
CA VAL A 297 16.62 20.26 -3.32
C VAL A 297 15.99 21.58 -3.75
N THR A 298 15.67 22.44 -2.80
CA THR A 298 15.07 23.75 -3.09
C THR A 298 16.10 24.88 -3.11
N CYS A 299 15.82 25.91 -3.91
CA CYS A 299 16.57 27.17 -3.89
C CYS A 299 16.02 28.17 -2.86
N SER A 300 16.92 28.96 -2.26
CA SER A 300 16.58 30.14 -1.49
C SER A 300 17.37 31.35 -1.93
N ARG A 301 16.66 32.41 -2.36
CA ARG A 301 17.27 33.69 -2.79
C ARG A 301 18.32 33.53 -3.91
N GLY A 302 18.06 32.60 -4.84
CA GLY A 302 19.00 32.34 -5.92
C GLY A 302 20.23 31.55 -5.48
N GLU A 303 20.12 30.71 -4.46
CA GLU A 303 21.17 29.77 -4.06
C GLU A 303 20.55 28.42 -3.69
N PRO A 304 21.16 27.27 -4.07
CA PRO A 304 20.75 25.97 -3.53
C PRO A 304 20.89 25.95 -2.01
N VAL A 305 20.03 25.20 -1.33
CA VAL A 305 20.21 25.00 0.13
C VAL A 305 21.44 24.12 0.44
N LEU A 306 21.93 23.33 -0.53
CA LEU A 306 23.11 22.51 -0.34
C LEU A 306 24.37 23.38 -0.24
N PRO A 307 25.34 23.01 0.63
CA PRO A 307 26.67 23.59 0.62
C PRO A 307 27.34 23.50 -0.75
N ALA A 308 28.14 24.51 -1.11
CA ALA A 308 28.82 24.57 -2.40
C ALA A 308 29.66 23.32 -2.72
N SER A 309 30.27 22.70 -1.70
CA SER A 309 31.03 21.45 -1.83
C SER A 309 30.18 20.25 -2.26
N LEU A 310 28.87 20.28 -2.00
CA LEU A 310 27.94 19.21 -2.34
C LEU A 310 27.18 19.49 -3.65
N CYS A 311 27.08 20.75 -4.08
CA CYS A 311 26.32 21.12 -5.27
C CYS A 311 26.81 20.38 -6.53
N SER A 312 28.11 20.38 -6.82
CA SER A 312 28.64 19.71 -8.03
C SER A 312 28.46 18.19 -8.01
N ALA A 313 28.45 17.58 -6.82
CA ALA A 313 28.30 16.14 -6.66
C ALA A 313 26.84 15.68 -6.79
N TRP A 314 25.89 16.49 -6.31
CA TRP A 314 24.48 16.09 -6.18
C TRP A 314 23.55 16.74 -7.20
N LEU A 315 23.81 17.99 -7.61
CA LEU A 315 22.90 18.71 -8.49
C LEU A 315 23.06 18.32 -9.97
N PRO A 316 22.03 18.55 -10.78
CA PRO A 316 22.10 18.40 -12.23
C PRO A 316 23.11 19.36 -12.86
N GLU A 317 23.70 18.97 -13.99
CA GLU A 317 24.55 19.89 -14.76
C GLU A 317 23.78 21.14 -15.20
N GLY A 318 24.42 22.31 -15.11
CA GLY A 318 23.80 23.59 -15.49
C GLY A 318 22.93 24.24 -14.41
N TRP A 319 22.90 23.70 -13.18
CA TRP A 319 22.15 24.27 -12.07
C TRP A 319 22.53 25.74 -11.79
N GLU A 320 23.81 26.11 -11.97
CA GLU A 320 24.29 27.48 -11.77
C GLU A 320 23.60 28.48 -12.72
N LYS A 321 23.38 28.06 -13.98
CA LYS A 321 22.70 28.88 -14.98
C LYS A 321 21.22 28.99 -14.66
N ALA A 322 20.58 27.88 -14.28
CA ALA A 322 19.15 27.84 -13.95
C ALA A 322 18.79 28.72 -12.74
N VAL A 323 19.74 28.91 -11.81
CA VAL A 323 19.57 29.79 -10.66
C VAL A 323 19.75 31.27 -11.01
N ARG A 324 20.68 31.60 -11.94
CA ARG A 324 20.96 32.99 -12.35
C ARG A 324 19.91 33.56 -13.31
N SER A 325 19.25 32.69 -14.07
CA SER A 325 18.20 33.06 -15.02
C SER A 325 17.02 32.13 -14.81
N PRO A 326 16.22 32.35 -13.74
CA PRO A 326 14.98 31.62 -13.57
C PRO A 326 14.04 32.03 -14.71
N ASP A 327 14.11 31.28 -15.81
CA ASP A 327 13.25 31.50 -16.97
C ASP A 327 11.80 31.50 -16.49
N THR A 328 11.06 32.57 -16.78
CA THR A 328 9.63 32.64 -16.48
C THR A 328 8.82 31.60 -17.27
N GLU A 329 9.43 30.97 -18.28
CA GLU A 329 8.83 29.96 -19.16
C GLU A 329 9.27 28.52 -18.85
N ASN A 330 10.23 28.28 -17.95
CA ASN A 330 10.67 26.92 -17.56
C ASN A 330 9.88 26.39 -16.35
N PRO A 331 9.74 25.06 -16.18
CA PRO A 331 8.89 24.46 -15.15
C PRO A 331 9.42 24.64 -13.71
N GLY A 332 10.54 25.36 -13.54
CA GLY A 332 11.10 25.69 -12.23
C GLY A 332 11.79 24.51 -11.54
N TRP A 333 12.19 23.48 -12.29
CA TRP A 333 12.98 22.36 -11.79
C TRP A 333 13.90 21.71 -12.84
N MET A 334 14.88 20.95 -12.37
CA MET A 334 15.82 20.12 -13.13
C MET A 334 16.00 18.77 -12.42
N GLU A 335 16.49 17.74 -13.11
CA GLU A 335 16.77 16.45 -12.47
C GLU A 335 18.07 15.78 -12.92
N ARG A 336 18.55 14.88 -12.06
CA ARG A 336 19.69 13.98 -12.31
C ARG A 336 19.52 12.69 -11.52
N THR A 337 19.95 11.58 -12.08
CA THR A 337 20.11 10.31 -11.34
C THR A 337 21.58 10.10 -10.98
N LEU A 338 21.86 9.85 -9.70
CA LEU A 338 23.20 9.55 -9.20
C LEU A 338 23.55 8.06 -9.39
N ALA A 339 24.83 7.72 -9.27
CA ALA A 339 25.33 6.35 -9.46
C ALA A 339 24.74 5.33 -8.48
N ASP A 340 24.29 5.78 -7.30
CA ASP A 340 23.60 4.96 -6.30
C ASP A 340 22.08 4.84 -6.54
N GLY A 341 21.58 5.35 -7.67
CA GLY A 341 20.17 5.32 -8.05
C GLY A 341 19.31 6.43 -7.42
N THR A 342 19.91 7.35 -6.67
CA THR A 342 19.20 8.52 -6.12
C THR A 342 18.76 9.44 -7.25
N ARG A 343 17.46 9.74 -7.30
CA ARG A 343 16.91 10.75 -8.22
C ARG A 343 16.91 12.10 -7.51
N VAL A 344 17.73 13.03 -7.97
CA VAL A 344 17.83 14.39 -7.43
C VAL A 344 16.98 15.32 -8.28
N VAL A 345 15.99 15.95 -7.66
CA VAL A 345 15.13 16.97 -8.26
C VAL A 345 15.53 18.32 -7.68
N PHE A 346 16.09 19.19 -8.50
CA PHE A 346 16.50 20.54 -8.11
C PHE A 346 15.44 21.56 -8.50
N VAL A 347 14.80 22.20 -7.53
CA VAL A 347 13.70 23.15 -7.72
C VAL A 347 14.23 24.58 -7.62
N THR A 348 14.23 25.30 -8.75
CA THR A 348 14.65 26.70 -8.87
C THR A 348 13.49 27.67 -8.67
N ALA A 349 12.24 27.19 -8.73
CA ALA A 349 11.04 28.00 -8.56
C ALA A 349 11.04 28.83 -7.27
N SER A 350 10.63 30.09 -7.39
CA SER A 350 10.40 30.98 -6.26
C SER A 350 8.90 31.17 -6.02
N GLY A 351 8.42 30.78 -4.82
CA GLY A 351 7.04 30.98 -4.40
C GLY A 351 6.25 29.69 -4.23
N ARG A 352 5.21 29.72 -3.40
CA ARG A 352 4.46 28.54 -2.97
C ARG A 352 3.88 27.73 -4.13
N HIS A 353 3.16 28.38 -5.04
CA HIS A 353 2.49 27.69 -6.14
C HIS A 353 3.47 27.15 -7.18
N ALA A 354 4.53 27.91 -7.48
CA ALA A 354 5.55 27.49 -8.43
C ALA A 354 6.36 26.29 -7.89
N ILE A 355 6.75 26.31 -6.62
CA ILE A 355 7.42 25.16 -5.97
C ILE A 355 6.50 23.95 -5.95
N ALA A 356 5.24 24.12 -5.57
CA ALA A 356 4.30 23.00 -5.52
C ALA A 356 4.06 22.38 -6.90
N ARG A 357 3.95 23.22 -7.96
CA ARG A 357 3.83 22.76 -9.35
C ARG A 357 5.10 22.02 -9.78
N ALA A 358 6.27 22.63 -9.59
CA ALA A 358 7.55 22.05 -9.98
C ALA A 358 7.80 20.66 -9.33
N VAL A 359 7.52 20.54 -8.03
CA VAL A 359 7.60 19.24 -7.33
C VAL A 359 6.58 18.25 -7.88
N LYS A 360 5.35 18.68 -8.16
CA LYS A 360 4.33 17.78 -8.72
C LYS A 360 4.72 17.27 -10.10
N ASP A 361 5.17 18.16 -10.97
CA ASP A 361 5.57 17.84 -12.34
C ASP A 361 6.77 16.89 -12.33
N ALA A 362 7.78 17.18 -11.50
CA ALA A 362 8.95 16.31 -11.35
C ALA A 362 8.58 14.91 -10.82
N LEU A 363 7.80 14.82 -9.75
CA LEU A 363 7.48 13.54 -9.13
C LEU A 363 6.41 12.72 -9.88
N SER A 364 5.75 13.31 -10.88
CA SER A 364 4.77 12.61 -11.73
C SER A 364 5.38 11.96 -12.97
N GLN A 365 6.62 12.34 -13.33
CA GLN A 365 7.46 11.63 -14.29
C GLN A 365 8.11 10.41 -13.62
#